data_AF-A0A7L2HRU8-F1
#
_entry.id   AF-A0A7L2HRU8-F1
#
_cell.length_a   1.000
_cell.length_b   1.000
_cell.length_c   1.000
_cell.angle_alpha   90.00
_cell.angle_beta   90.00
_cell.angle_gamma   90.00
#
_symmetry.space_group_name_H-M   'P 1'
#
loop_
_entity.id
_entity.type
_entity.pdbx_description
1 polymer ?
#
loop_
_entity_poly.entity_id
_entity_poly.type
_entity_poly.pdbx_seq_one_letter_code
_entity_poly.pdbx_strand_id
1 'polypeptide(L)'
;AHGHGGYDSDFSDEESGEKSVQKTKSMKEDALLIKPFQKAKQGSVVHRQFAAEEWDREEARKRRFHLIAMDAYERHKKFVNDYILYYGGKIEDFRRSGANDKTDLDVIRENHRFLWNEDDEADMNWERRLAKKYYDKLFKEYCIADLSRYKENKFGFRWRHEKEVISGKG
;
A
#
# COMPACT_ATOMS: atom_id res chain seq x y z
N ALA A 1 -13.13 -0.10 30.79
CA ALA A 1 -13.16 0.98 29.78
C ALA A 1 -13.08 0.34 28.41
N HIS A 2 -14.22 0.17 27.74
CA HIS A 2 -14.34 -0.46 26.43
C HIS A 2 -14.39 0.60 25.34
N GLY A 3 -13.77 0.32 24.19
CA GLY A 3 -13.85 1.14 22.98
C GLY A 3 -13.32 0.39 21.78
N HIS A 4 -14.07 -0.60 21.29
CA HIS A 4 -13.83 -1.24 20.01
C HIS A 4 -14.50 -0.36 18.94
N GLY A 5 -13.69 0.29 18.10
CA GLY A 5 -14.18 1.11 17.00
C GLY A 5 -14.65 0.25 15.84
N GLY A 6 -15.96 0.02 15.75
CA GLY A 6 -16.61 -0.51 14.56
C GLY A 6 -16.72 0.59 13.51
N TYR A 7 -15.93 0.48 12.44
CA TYR A 7 -16.10 1.28 11.24
C TYR A 7 -17.21 0.62 10.42
N ASP A 8 -18.45 1.03 10.66
CA ASP A 8 -19.61 0.60 9.90
C ASP A 8 -19.75 1.53 8.68
N SER A 9 -19.39 1.02 7.52
CA SER A 9 -19.60 1.71 6.25
C SER A 9 -21.04 1.50 5.81
N ASP A 10 -21.97 2.20 6.43
CA ASP A 10 -23.37 2.23 6.00
C ASP A 10 -23.61 3.43 5.09
N PHE A 11 -23.57 3.18 3.78
CA PHE A 11 -24.26 4.01 2.80
C PHE A 11 -25.14 3.07 1.96
N SER A 12 -26.10 2.43 2.64
CA SER A 12 -27.24 1.78 2.00
C SER A 12 -28.22 2.88 1.55
N ASP A 13 -28.23 3.18 0.26
CA ASP A 13 -29.24 4.02 -0.37
C ASP A 13 -30.53 3.18 -0.48
N GLU A 14 -31.38 3.25 0.54
CA GLU A 14 -32.68 2.58 0.51
C GLU A 14 -33.59 3.29 -0.48
N GLU A 15 -33.78 2.66 -1.65
CA GLU A 15 -34.74 3.02 -2.68
C GLU A 15 -36.18 2.94 -2.12
N SER A 16 -36.68 4.06 -1.59
CA SER A 16 -38.07 4.21 -1.19
C SER A 16 -38.98 4.22 -2.43
N GLY A 17 -39.52 3.05 -2.78
CA GLY A 17 -40.57 2.91 -3.77
C GLY A 17 -41.88 3.57 -3.33
N GLU A 18 -42.12 4.80 -3.79
CA GLU A 18 -43.38 5.49 -3.61
C GLU A 18 -44.46 4.92 -4.53
N LYS A 19 -45.45 4.24 -3.92
CA LYS A 19 -46.69 3.81 -4.58
C LYS A 19 -47.59 5.02 -4.83
N SER A 20 -47.89 5.29 -6.10
CA SER A 20 -48.87 6.30 -6.50
C SER A 20 -50.30 5.84 -6.20
N VAL A 21 -50.89 6.39 -5.14
CA VAL A 21 -52.33 6.25 -4.87
C VAL A 21 -53.09 7.30 -5.65
N GLN A 22 -54.00 6.82 -6.49
CA GLN A 22 -54.88 7.58 -7.37
C GLN A 22 -55.71 8.62 -6.60
N LYS A 23 -55.70 9.87 -7.08
CA LYS A 23 -56.78 10.83 -6.84
C LYS A 23 -57.19 11.44 -8.17
N THR A 24 -58.19 10.83 -8.81
CA THR A 24 -58.84 11.35 -10.01
C THR A 24 -59.65 12.58 -9.66
N LYS A 25 -59.06 13.77 -9.80
CA LYS A 25 -59.81 15.03 -9.83
C LYS A 25 -59.98 15.44 -11.29
N SER A 26 -61.23 15.65 -11.67
CA SER A 26 -61.73 15.99 -13.01
C SER A 26 -60.83 16.99 -13.75
N MET A 27 -60.14 16.56 -14.81
CA MET A 27 -59.34 17.42 -15.70
C MET A 27 -60.17 18.11 -16.79
N LYS A 28 -61.51 17.93 -16.78
CA LYS A 28 -62.36 18.37 -17.90
C LYS A 28 -62.83 19.81 -17.81
N GLU A 29 -62.66 20.47 -16.66
CA GLU A 29 -63.24 21.80 -16.40
C GLU A 29 -62.20 22.93 -16.55
N ASP A 30 -60.91 22.65 -16.37
CA ASP A 30 -59.85 23.66 -16.47
C ASP A 30 -59.44 23.99 -17.92
N ALA A 31 -59.79 23.14 -18.89
CA ALA A 31 -59.47 23.36 -20.30
C ALA A 31 -60.27 24.52 -20.94
N LEU A 32 -61.40 24.92 -20.33
CA LEU A 32 -62.23 26.02 -20.80
C LEU A 32 -61.78 27.40 -20.26
N LEU A 33 -60.76 27.42 -19.40
CA LEU A 33 -60.20 28.62 -18.75
C LEU A 33 -58.82 29.03 -19.29
N ILE A 34 -58.39 28.46 -20.41
CA ILE A 34 -57.11 28.79 -21.04
C ILE A 34 -57.35 29.87 -22.10
N LYS A 35 -56.84 31.08 -21.84
CA LYS A 35 -56.95 32.20 -22.77
C LYS A 35 -56.10 31.92 -24.04
N PRO A 36 -56.60 32.20 -25.25
CA PRO A 36 -55.94 31.82 -26.51
C PRO A 36 -54.59 32.52 -26.75
N PHE A 37 -54.24 33.54 -25.95
CA PHE A 37 -52.97 34.28 -26.03
C PHE A 37 -51.99 33.97 -24.89
N GLN A 38 -52.31 33.04 -23.99
CA GLN A 38 -51.35 32.59 -22.98
C GLN A 38 -50.27 31.73 -23.64
N LYS A 39 -49.07 32.30 -23.81
CA LYS A 39 -47.88 31.51 -24.14
C LYS A 39 -47.75 30.39 -23.11
N ALA A 40 -47.49 29.17 -23.57
CA ALA A 40 -47.21 28.04 -22.69
C ALA A 40 -46.18 28.48 -21.63
N LYS A 41 -46.52 28.32 -20.35
CA LYS A 41 -45.54 28.57 -19.29
C LYS A 41 -44.35 27.68 -19.62
N GLN A 42 -43.21 28.31 -19.93
CA GLN A 42 -41.93 27.61 -20.11
C GLN A 42 -41.82 26.61 -18.96
N GLY A 43 -41.64 25.33 -19.28
CA GLY A 43 -41.60 24.25 -18.29
C GLY A 43 -40.69 24.66 -17.14
N SER A 44 -41.17 24.49 -15.91
CA SER A 44 -40.46 24.88 -14.69
C SER A 44 -39.01 24.43 -14.79
N VAL A 45 -38.08 25.38 -14.98
CA VAL A 45 -36.64 25.09 -14.93
C VAL A 45 -36.40 24.49 -13.54
N VAL A 46 -35.75 23.33 -13.50
CA VAL A 46 -35.39 22.64 -12.25
C VAL A 46 -34.75 23.65 -11.29
N HIS A 47 -35.16 23.59 -10.02
CA HIS A 47 -34.70 24.53 -9.00
C HIS A 47 -33.17 24.55 -9.01
N ARG A 48 -32.57 25.75 -8.97
CA ARG A 48 -31.11 25.93 -9.09
C ARG A 48 -30.31 25.07 -8.09
N GLN A 49 -30.88 24.78 -6.93
CA GLN A 49 -30.28 23.86 -5.94
C GLN A 49 -30.26 22.41 -6.44
N PHE A 50 -31.35 21.92 -7.02
CA PHE A 50 -31.41 20.57 -7.62
C PHE A 50 -30.40 20.42 -8.76
N ALA A 51 -30.25 21.44 -9.60
CA ALA A 51 -29.25 21.43 -10.67
C ALA A 51 -27.81 21.41 -10.13
N ALA A 52 -27.53 22.10 -9.01
CA ALA A 52 -26.23 22.07 -8.35
C ALA A 52 -25.95 20.73 -7.68
N GLU A 53 -26.94 20.13 -7.01
CA GLU A 53 -26.83 18.82 -6.38
C GLU A 53 -26.58 17.69 -7.40
N GLU A 54 -27.28 17.71 -8.54
CA GLU A 54 -27.03 16.76 -9.63
C GLU A 54 -25.63 16.91 -10.21
N TRP A 55 -25.15 18.14 -10.36
CA TRP A 55 -23.80 18.43 -10.83
C TRP A 55 -22.74 17.86 -9.88
N ASP A 56 -22.89 18.10 -8.58
CA ASP A 56 -21.98 17.58 -7.55
C ASP A 56 -21.98 16.04 -7.52
N ARG A 57 -23.16 15.42 -7.68
CA ARG A 57 -23.31 13.96 -7.75
C ARG A 57 -22.61 13.38 -8.98
N GLU A 58 -22.73 14.04 -10.13
CA GLU A 58 -22.07 13.60 -11.37
C GLU A 58 -20.56 13.79 -11.31
N GLU A 59 -20.08 14.90 -10.75
CA GLU A 59 -18.66 15.12 -10.50
C GLU A 59 -18.08 14.09 -9.53
N ALA A 60 -18.81 13.72 -8.47
CA ALA A 60 -18.39 12.68 -7.53
C ALA A 60 -18.26 11.32 -8.24
N ARG A 61 -19.20 10.96 -9.12
CA ARG A 61 -19.10 9.76 -9.97
C ARG A 61 -17.88 9.83 -10.88
N LYS A 62 -17.67 10.94 -11.60
CA LYS A 62 -16.51 11.13 -12.49
C LYS A 62 -15.19 10.99 -11.73
N ARG A 63 -15.06 11.59 -10.54
CA ARG A 63 -13.88 11.45 -9.68
C ARG A 63 -13.65 10.01 -9.24
N ARG A 64 -14.70 9.27 -8.87
CA ARG A 64 -14.61 7.85 -8.52
C ARG A 64 -14.16 7.00 -9.71
N PHE A 65 -14.79 7.17 -10.87
CA PHE A 65 -14.39 6.46 -12.09
C PHE A 65 -12.94 6.77 -12.49
N HIS A 66 -12.54 8.03 -12.42
CA HIS A 66 -11.16 8.43 -12.73
C HIS A 66 -10.16 7.80 -11.76
N LEU A 67 -10.45 7.76 -10.46
CA LEU A 67 -9.62 7.07 -9.47
C LEU A 67 -9.53 5.57 -9.76
N ILE A 68 -10.64 4.91 -10.06
CA ILE A 68 -10.66 3.46 -10.34
C ILE A 68 -9.90 3.12 -11.64
N ALA A 69 -9.96 4.02 -12.63
CA ALA A 69 -9.30 3.83 -13.92
C ALA A 69 -7.78 4.06 -13.87
N MET A 70 -7.28 4.82 -12.89
CA MET A 70 -5.84 5.09 -12.73
C MET A 70 -5.09 3.88 -12.18
N ASP A 71 -3.82 3.76 -12.58
CA ASP A 71 -2.93 2.75 -12.02
C ASP A 71 -2.67 3.00 -10.51
N ALA A 72 -2.23 1.97 -9.79
CA ALA A 72 -1.89 2.07 -8.36
C ALA A 72 -0.84 3.15 -8.10
N TYR A 73 0.17 3.26 -8.97
CA TYR A 73 1.22 4.28 -8.84
C TYR A 73 0.68 5.69 -9.12
N GLU A 74 -0.16 5.85 -10.15
CA GLU A 74 -0.76 7.13 -10.52
C GLU A 74 -1.70 7.66 -9.42
N ARG A 75 -2.53 6.77 -8.86
CA ARG A 75 -3.36 7.09 -7.69
C ARG A 75 -2.52 7.57 -6.52
N HIS A 76 -1.45 6.85 -6.20
CA HIS A 76 -0.54 7.22 -5.11
C HIS A 76 0.05 8.62 -5.35
N LYS A 77 0.58 8.88 -6.54
CA LYS A 77 1.14 10.19 -6.91
C LYS A 77 0.12 11.32 -6.77
N LYS A 78 -1.12 11.10 -7.24
CA LYS A 78 -2.20 12.08 -7.08
C LYS A 78 -2.49 12.36 -5.60
N PHE A 79 -2.63 11.33 -4.77
CA PHE A 79 -2.91 11.51 -3.35
C PHE A 79 -1.78 12.20 -2.59
N VAL A 80 -0.52 11.88 -2.90
CA VAL A 80 0.64 12.55 -2.29
C VAL A 80 0.67 14.03 -2.67
N ASN A 81 0.42 14.35 -3.94
CA ASN A 81 0.34 15.74 -4.41
C ASN A 81 -0.80 16.51 -3.77
N ASP A 82 -2.00 15.92 -3.72
CA ASP A 82 -3.17 16.51 -3.06
C ASP A 82 -2.87 16.77 -1.57
N TYR A 83 -2.26 15.80 -0.88
CA TYR A 83 -1.85 15.95 0.52
C TYR A 83 -0.88 17.11 0.74
N ILE A 84 0.15 17.22 -0.11
CA ILE A 84 1.12 18.32 -0.08
C ILE A 84 0.42 19.68 -0.31
N LEU A 85 -0.52 19.75 -1.26
CA LEU A 85 -1.22 20.97 -1.61
C LEU A 85 -2.14 21.48 -0.48
N TYR A 86 -2.89 20.60 0.17
CA TYR A 86 -3.88 21.00 1.18
C TYR A 86 -3.27 21.18 2.58
N TYR A 87 -2.26 20.38 2.94
CA TYR A 87 -1.72 20.33 4.30
C TYR A 87 -0.29 20.87 4.44
N GLY A 88 0.39 21.23 3.33
CA GLY A 88 1.64 21.99 3.37
C GLY A 88 2.89 21.20 3.77
N GLY A 89 3.06 19.99 3.23
CA GLY A 89 4.28 19.16 3.40
C GLY A 89 5.29 19.29 2.24
N LYS A 90 6.48 18.70 2.36
CA LYS A 90 7.45 18.59 1.25
C LYS A 90 7.55 17.14 0.78
N ILE A 91 7.88 16.95 -0.50
CA ILE A 91 8.09 15.59 -1.05
C ILE A 91 9.23 14.86 -0.35
N GLU A 92 10.23 15.61 0.14
CA GLU A 92 11.37 15.09 0.89
C GLU A 92 10.98 14.45 2.23
N ASP A 93 9.84 14.84 2.81
CA ASP A 93 9.36 14.26 4.07
C ASP A 93 8.89 12.81 3.88
N PHE A 94 8.55 12.41 2.65
CA PHE A 94 8.21 11.03 2.30
C PHE A 94 9.43 10.15 2.00
N ARG A 95 10.65 10.72 2.03
CA ARG A 95 11.86 9.97 1.77
C ARG A 95 12.15 9.03 2.95
N ARG A 96 12.07 7.72 2.69
CA ARG A 96 12.41 6.68 3.67
C ARG A 96 13.85 6.86 4.18
N SER A 97 14.03 6.89 5.49
CA SER A 97 15.35 6.87 6.12
C SER A 97 15.94 5.45 6.04
N GLY A 98 16.94 5.25 5.20
CA GLY A 98 17.65 3.96 5.09
C GLY A 98 18.72 3.72 6.16
N ALA A 99 18.86 4.62 7.15
CA ALA A 99 19.97 4.59 8.11
C ALA A 99 20.00 3.33 9.00
N ASN A 100 18.84 2.72 9.24
CA ASN A 100 18.70 1.53 10.09
C ASN A 100 18.38 0.26 9.28
N ASP A 101 18.49 0.31 7.95
CA ASP A 101 18.23 -0.85 7.12
C ASP A 101 19.39 -1.84 7.27
N LYS A 102 19.11 -2.99 7.90
CA LYS A 102 20.07 -4.10 7.98
C LYS A 102 20.16 -4.78 6.62
N THR A 103 21.37 -4.88 6.07
CA THR A 103 21.61 -5.70 4.88
C THR A 103 21.75 -7.17 5.27
N ASP A 104 21.50 -8.07 4.31
CA ASP A 104 21.74 -9.50 4.49
C ASP A 104 23.21 -9.78 4.87
N LEU A 105 24.15 -9.02 4.31
CA LEU A 105 25.57 -9.10 4.62
C LEU A 105 25.87 -8.71 6.08
N ASP A 106 25.21 -7.67 6.61
CA ASP A 106 25.38 -7.27 8.01
C ASP A 106 24.80 -8.32 8.96
N VAL A 107 23.63 -8.88 8.63
CA VAL A 107 23.01 -9.97 9.40
C VAL A 107 23.93 -11.19 9.48
N ILE A 108 24.57 -11.55 8.36
CA ILE A 108 25.55 -12.64 8.34
C ILE A 108 26.76 -12.26 9.19
N ARG A 109 27.30 -11.05 9.08
CA ARG A 109 28.45 -10.62 9.89
C ARG A 109 28.15 -10.66 11.39
N GLU A 110 26.93 -10.28 11.79
CA GLU A 110 26.46 -10.29 13.19
C GLU A 110 26.30 -11.71 13.73
N ASN A 111 25.73 -12.63 12.94
CA ASN A 111 25.34 -13.97 13.39
C ASN A 111 26.27 -15.10 12.93
N HIS A 112 27.30 -14.81 12.14
CA HIS A 112 28.21 -15.82 11.60
C HIS A 112 29.03 -16.45 12.71
N ARG A 113 29.05 -17.78 12.71
CA ARG A 113 29.89 -18.60 13.58
C ARG A 113 30.84 -19.43 12.74
N PHE A 114 32.10 -19.51 13.18
CA PHE A 114 33.12 -20.32 12.51
C PHE A 114 32.84 -21.82 12.64
N LEU A 115 32.27 -22.25 13.76
CA LEU A 115 31.78 -23.61 14.02
C LEU A 115 30.34 -23.54 14.49
N TRP A 116 29.47 -24.34 13.87
CA TRP A 116 28.07 -24.53 14.23
C TRP A 116 27.94 -25.83 15.02
N ASN A 117 27.31 -25.79 16.20
CA ASN A 117 27.04 -26.98 17.02
C ASN A 117 25.57 -27.40 16.87
N GLU A 118 25.24 -28.66 17.20
CA GLU A 118 23.86 -29.17 17.11
C GLU A 118 22.91 -28.44 18.08
N ASP A 119 23.39 -28.00 19.24
CA ASP A 119 22.60 -27.22 20.20
C ASP A 119 22.19 -25.83 19.65
N ASP A 120 22.93 -25.31 18.66
CA ASP A 120 22.60 -24.01 18.03
C ASP A 120 21.40 -24.10 17.08
N GLU A 121 20.96 -25.31 16.74
CA GLU A 121 19.78 -25.58 15.92
C GLU A 121 18.48 -25.27 16.68
N ALA A 122 18.50 -25.39 18.02
CA ALA A 122 17.31 -25.19 18.86
C ALA A 122 16.81 -23.73 18.87
N ASP A 123 17.71 -22.75 18.71
CA ASP A 123 17.42 -21.31 18.78
C ASP A 123 17.54 -20.61 17.42
N MET A 124 16.97 -21.22 16.37
CA MET A 124 17.09 -20.76 14.99
C MET A 124 16.13 -19.60 14.63
N ASN A 125 16.56 -18.37 14.92
CA ASN A 125 15.99 -17.15 14.31
C ASN A 125 16.26 -17.13 12.78
N TRP A 126 15.46 -16.40 12.01
CA TRP A 126 15.63 -16.30 10.55
C TRP A 126 17.03 -15.78 10.15
N GLU A 127 17.60 -14.87 10.95
CA GLU A 127 18.96 -14.33 10.79
C GLU A 127 20.03 -15.42 10.91
N ARG A 128 19.88 -16.30 11.91
CA ARG A 128 20.78 -17.43 12.14
C ARG A 128 20.63 -18.47 11.03
N ARG A 129 19.42 -18.75 10.56
CA ARG A 129 19.19 -19.63 9.39
C ARG A 129 19.86 -19.10 8.13
N LEU A 130 19.83 -17.78 7.92
CA LEU A 130 20.54 -17.14 6.81
C LEU A 130 22.05 -17.37 6.95
N ALA A 131 22.62 -17.07 8.12
CA ALA A 131 24.04 -17.29 8.38
C ALA A 131 24.45 -18.77 8.20
N LYS A 132 23.61 -19.72 8.65
CA LYS A 132 23.84 -21.17 8.45
C LYS A 132 23.86 -21.55 6.98
N LYS A 133 22.90 -21.05 6.19
CA LYS A 133 22.87 -21.28 4.74
C LYS A 133 24.14 -20.77 4.05
N TYR A 134 24.67 -19.63 4.49
CA TYR A 134 25.96 -19.13 4.00
C TYR A 134 27.13 -20.01 4.45
N TYR A 135 27.13 -20.50 5.69
CA TYR A 135 28.13 -21.43 6.20
C TYR A 135 28.18 -22.75 5.44
N ASP A 136 27.02 -23.30 5.05
CA ASP A 136 26.94 -24.55 4.30
C ASP A 136 27.46 -24.40 2.86
N LYS A 137 27.42 -23.18 2.31
CA LYS A 137 27.99 -22.87 0.99
C LYS A 137 29.52 -22.79 0.99
N LEU A 138 30.16 -22.68 2.17
CA LEU A 138 31.61 -22.57 2.27
C LEU A 138 32.29 -23.93 2.07
N PHE A 139 33.46 -23.90 1.42
CA PHE A 139 34.29 -25.07 1.19
C PHE A 139 35.23 -25.27 2.38
N LYS A 140 34.83 -26.19 3.26
CA LYS A 140 35.52 -26.49 4.53
C LYS A 140 36.79 -27.32 4.33
N GLU A 141 36.81 -28.18 3.31
CA GLU A 141 37.98 -29.02 2.98
C GLU A 141 39.19 -28.22 2.49
N TYR A 142 38.94 -27.07 1.85
CA TYR A 142 39.98 -26.20 1.27
C TYR A 142 40.21 -24.96 2.13
N CYS A 143 40.19 -25.09 3.45
CA CYS A 143 40.43 -23.96 4.35
C CYS A 143 41.88 -23.45 4.27
N ILE A 144 42.05 -22.14 4.47
CA ILE A 144 43.38 -21.53 4.57
C ILE A 144 43.75 -21.46 6.04
N ALA A 145 44.92 -22.00 6.37
CA ALA A 145 45.51 -21.92 7.69
C ALA A 145 46.68 -20.92 7.67
N ASP A 146 46.57 -19.85 8.46
CA ASP A 146 47.68 -18.97 8.77
C ASP A 146 48.47 -19.55 9.95
N LEU A 147 49.68 -20.00 9.62
CA LEU A 147 50.65 -20.60 10.54
C LEU A 147 51.80 -19.64 10.87
N SER A 148 51.74 -18.36 10.47
CA SER A 148 52.84 -17.40 10.65
C SER A 148 53.33 -17.28 12.10
N ARG A 149 52.43 -17.45 13.08
CA ARG A 149 52.72 -17.41 14.52
C ARG A 149 52.59 -18.76 15.21
N TYR A 150 52.85 -19.86 14.49
CA TYR A 150 52.74 -21.21 15.06
C TYR A 150 53.62 -21.42 16.31
N LYS A 151 54.77 -20.75 16.39
CA LYS A 151 55.68 -20.80 17.56
C LYS A 151 55.06 -20.19 18.82
N GLU A 152 54.10 -19.27 18.67
CA GLU A 152 53.31 -18.70 19.76
C GLU A 152 52.01 -19.50 20.02
N ASN A 153 51.84 -20.65 19.37
CA ASN A 153 50.63 -21.47 19.38
C ASN A 153 49.35 -20.73 18.93
N LYS A 154 49.50 -19.74 18.03
CA LYS A 154 48.40 -18.97 17.43
C LYS A 154 48.20 -19.42 16.00
N PHE A 155 46.97 -19.83 15.69
CA PHE A 155 46.56 -20.30 14.38
C PHE A 155 45.36 -19.49 13.90
N GLY A 156 45.40 -19.03 12.64
CA GLY A 156 44.26 -18.41 11.99
C GLY A 156 43.66 -19.38 10.97
N PHE A 157 42.33 -19.54 10.96
CA PHE A 157 41.65 -20.31 9.93
C PHE A 157 40.64 -19.43 9.20
N ARG A 158 40.55 -19.61 7.88
CA ARG A 158 39.55 -18.96 7.03
C ARG A 158 38.95 -19.97 6.07
N TRP A 159 37.62 -20.07 6.09
CA TRP A 159 36.88 -20.84 5.09
C TRP A 159 36.91 -20.15 3.73
N ARG A 160 37.01 -20.94 2.66
CA ARG A 160 36.97 -20.42 1.29
C ARG A 160 35.57 -20.53 0.71
N HIS A 161 35.26 -19.65 -0.23
CA HIS A 161 34.05 -19.76 -1.03
C HIS A 161 34.34 -20.37 -2.41
N GLU A 162 33.31 -20.90 -3.06
CA GLU A 162 33.42 -21.61 -4.35
C GLU A 162 34.30 -20.90 -5.39
N LYS A 163 34.04 -19.61 -5.60
CA LYS A 163 34.77 -18.81 -6.61
C LYS A 163 36.27 -18.70 -6.29
N GLU A 164 36.63 -18.57 -5.02
CA GLU A 164 38.03 -18.58 -4.59
C GLU A 164 38.69 -19.91 -4.90
N VAL A 165 38.01 -21.03 -4.64
CA VAL A 165 38.52 -22.39 -4.89
C VAL A 165 38.73 -22.59 -6.39
N ILE A 166 37.74 -22.26 -7.22
CA ILE A 166 37.82 -22.37 -8.69
C ILE A 166 38.91 -21.45 -9.25
N SER A 167 39.03 -20.22 -8.73
CA SER A 167 40.04 -19.26 -9.18
C SER A 167 41.46 -19.61 -8.72
N GLY A 168 41.65 -20.60 -7.84
CA GLY A 168 42.97 -20.94 -7.28
C GLY A 168 43.61 -19.85 -6.41
N LYS A 169 42.88 -18.77 -6.07
CA LYS A 169 43.40 -17.65 -5.26
C LYS A 169 43.42 -18.01 -3.78
N GLY A 170 44.59 -18.44 -3.29
CA GLY A 170 44.88 -18.74 -1.90
C GLY A 170 46.15 -18.05 -1.47
#